data_AF-A0A9E5FQS0-F1
#
_entry.id   AF-A0A9E5FQS0-F1
#
_cell.length_a   1.000
_cell.length_b   1.000
_cell.length_c   1.000
_cell.angle_alpha   90.00
_cell.angle_beta   90.00
_cell.angle_gamma   90.00
#
_symmetry.space_group_name_H-M   'P 1'
#
loop_
_entity.id
_entity.type
_entity.pdbx_description
1 polymer ?
#
loop_
_entity_poly.entity_id
_entity_poly.type
_entity_poly.pdbx_seq_one_letter_code
_entity_poly.pdbx_strand_id
1 'polypeptide(L)'
;EARLNSLAEQLRCLVCQNESLAGSRSDLALDLRREIRALMRQGQTDEQILAFMVSRYGDFVLYKPPVKSTTWLLWTGPFVIMLIGVGVLLLVLKRRRLLPEPPPTPEQQARLQVLLKNSIPPTSTPPPST
;
A
#
# COMPACT_ATOMS: atom_id res chain seq x y z
N GLU A 1 6.77 -34.74 -15.44
CA GLU A 1 6.34 -33.44 -16.01
C GLU A 1 5.72 -32.49 -14.99
N ALA A 2 4.94 -32.97 -14.02
CA ALA A 2 4.36 -32.13 -12.96
C ALA A 2 5.36 -31.19 -12.26
N ARG A 3 6.52 -31.73 -11.84
CA ARG A 3 7.61 -30.94 -11.21
C ARG A 3 8.18 -29.83 -12.12
N LEU A 4 8.27 -30.09 -13.43
CA LEU A 4 8.71 -29.07 -14.39
C LEU A 4 7.68 -27.96 -14.50
N ASN A 5 6.39 -28.31 -14.57
CA ASN A 5 5.32 -27.33 -14.68
C ASN A 5 5.23 -26.47 -13.41
N SER A 6 5.36 -27.06 -12.21
CA SER A 6 5.35 -26.29 -10.96
C SER A 6 6.53 -25.31 -10.85
N LEU A 7 7.71 -25.69 -11.35
CA LEU A 7 8.86 -24.77 -11.44
C LEU A 7 8.63 -23.69 -12.50
N ALA A 8 8.11 -24.06 -13.67
CA ALA A 8 7.86 -23.13 -14.77
C ALA A 8 6.71 -22.14 -14.48
N GLU A 9 5.77 -22.46 -13.59
CA GLU A 9 4.73 -21.52 -13.12
C GLU A 9 5.29 -20.45 -12.17
N GLN A 10 6.34 -20.78 -11.41
CA GLN A 10 7.02 -19.82 -10.52
C GLN A 10 7.91 -18.84 -11.28
N LEU A 11 8.18 -19.11 -12.56
CA LEU A 11 9.00 -18.30 -13.44
C LEU A 11 8.13 -17.54 -14.45
N ARG A 12 8.44 -16.26 -14.67
CA ARG A 12 7.78 -15.43 -15.69
C ARG A 12 8.53 -15.51 -17.01
N CYS A 13 7.80 -15.41 -18.11
CA CYS A 13 8.41 -15.22 -19.42
C CYS A 13 8.91 -13.77 -19.54
N LEU A 14 10.22 -13.60 -19.70
CA LEU A 14 10.88 -12.28 -19.79
C LEU A 14 10.50 -11.49 -21.05
N VAL A 15 10.03 -12.18 -22.08
CA VAL A 15 9.70 -11.61 -23.41
C VAL A 15 8.20 -11.55 -23.68
N CYS A 16 7.37 -12.06 -22.77
CA CYS A 16 5.93 -12.17 -22.95
C CYS A 16 5.19 -11.18 -22.06
N GLN A 17 3.97 -10.82 -22.43
CA GLN A 17 3.16 -9.89 -21.66
C GLN A 17 2.54 -10.58 -20.44
N ASN A 18 3.23 -10.53 -19.29
CA ASN A 18 2.71 -10.99 -18.00
C ASN A 18 2.26 -12.47 -17.98
N GLU A 19 3.00 -13.33 -18.69
CA GLU A 19 2.75 -14.77 -18.75
C GLU A 19 3.79 -15.57 -17.96
N SER A 20 3.40 -16.74 -17.44
CA SER A 20 4.34 -17.70 -16.86
C SER A 20 5.09 -18.49 -17.93
N LEU A 21 6.24 -19.03 -17.56
CA LEU A 21 7.05 -19.87 -18.43
C LEU A 21 6.32 -21.18 -18.80
N ALA A 22 5.45 -21.67 -17.92
CA ALA A 22 4.63 -22.85 -18.17
C ALA A 22 3.55 -22.60 -19.25
N GLY A 23 2.93 -21.42 -19.22
CA GLY A 23 1.82 -21.04 -20.11
C GLY A 23 2.26 -20.48 -21.46
N SER A 24 3.46 -19.90 -21.54
CA SER A 24 3.92 -19.27 -22.78
C SER A 24 4.61 -20.22 -23.74
N ARG A 25 4.49 -19.92 -25.04
CA ARG A 25 5.08 -20.69 -26.16
C ARG A 25 6.18 -19.93 -26.90
N SER A 26 6.76 -18.91 -26.30
CA SER A 26 7.91 -18.20 -26.88
C SER A 26 9.13 -19.13 -26.99
N ASP A 27 10.00 -18.87 -27.97
CA ASP A 27 11.24 -19.63 -28.16
C ASP A 27 12.10 -19.61 -26.89
N LEU A 28 12.16 -18.46 -26.20
CA LEU A 28 12.85 -18.32 -24.93
C LEU A 28 12.24 -19.20 -23.83
N ALA A 29 10.90 -19.28 -23.75
CA ALA A 29 10.24 -20.14 -22.77
C ALA A 29 10.52 -21.62 -23.02
N LEU A 30 10.58 -22.04 -24.29
CA LEU A 30 10.92 -23.41 -24.66
C LEU A 30 12.37 -23.75 -24.35
N ASP A 31 13.31 -22.82 -24.57
CA ASP A 31 14.72 -23.00 -24.19
C ASP A 31 14.89 -23.12 -22.68
N LEU A 32 14.30 -22.22 -21.90
CA LEU A 32 14.37 -22.24 -20.44
C LEU A 32 13.76 -23.53 -19.85
N ARG A 33 12.63 -24.01 -20.39
CA ARG A 33 12.03 -25.29 -19.96
C ARG A 33 12.92 -26.48 -20.29
N ARG A 34 13.65 -26.44 -21.42
CA ARG A 34 14.64 -27.47 -21.76
C ARG A 34 15.81 -27.46 -20.77
N GLU A 35 16.29 -26.27 -20.40
CA GLU A 35 17.37 -26.10 -19.42
C GLU A 35 16.96 -26.62 -18.03
N ILE A 36 15.77 -26.22 -17.53
CA ILE A 36 15.21 -26.72 -16.28
C ILE A 36 15.11 -28.25 -16.29
N ARG A 37 14.68 -28.83 -17.42
CA ARG A 37 14.61 -30.28 -17.58
C ARG A 37 15.99 -30.94 -17.51
N ALA A 38 17.02 -30.32 -18.08
CA ALA A 38 18.39 -30.82 -18.00
C ALA A 38 18.91 -30.79 -16.55
N LEU A 39 18.70 -29.69 -15.82
CA LEU A 39 19.10 -29.55 -14.42
C LEU A 39 18.39 -30.54 -13.48
N MET A 40 17.08 -30.78 -13.71
CA MET A 40 16.35 -31.80 -12.97
C MET A 40 16.92 -33.21 -13.22
N ARG A 41 17.33 -33.52 -14.46
CA ARG A 41 17.98 -34.80 -14.80
C ARG A 41 19.35 -34.95 -14.14
N GLN A 42 20.03 -33.84 -13.88
CA GLN A 42 21.28 -33.80 -13.11
C GLN A 42 21.07 -33.99 -11.60
N GLY A 43 19.82 -34.12 -11.13
CA GLY A 43 19.50 -34.35 -9.72
C GLY A 43 19.47 -33.09 -8.86
N GLN A 44 19.44 -31.89 -9.46
CA GLN A 44 19.34 -30.65 -8.69
C GLN A 44 17.98 -30.50 -8.00
N THR A 45 17.97 -29.83 -6.84
CA THR A 45 16.75 -29.47 -6.11
C THR A 45 16.04 -28.28 -6.76
N ASP A 46 14.80 -28.04 -6.38
CA ASP A 46 14.00 -26.94 -6.93
C ASP A 46 14.64 -25.58 -6.60
N GLU A 47 15.17 -25.41 -5.38
CA GLU A 47 15.85 -24.16 -4.99
C GLU A 47 17.14 -23.93 -5.78
N GLN A 48 17.90 -25.00 -6.05
CA GLN A 48 19.14 -24.91 -6.84
C GLN A 48 18.84 -24.51 -8.29
N ILE A 49 17.80 -25.09 -8.88
CA ILE A 49 17.35 -24.75 -10.22
C ILE A 49 16.90 -23.29 -10.28
N LEU A 50 16.09 -22.83 -9.32
CA LEU A 50 15.65 -21.44 -9.25
C LEU A 50 16.83 -20.48 -9.05
N ALA A 51 17.78 -20.84 -8.17
CA ALA A 51 18.99 -20.04 -7.93
C ALA A 51 19.86 -19.94 -9.18
N PHE A 52 19.99 -21.01 -9.97
CA PHE A 52 20.67 -21.00 -11.25
C PHE A 52 19.96 -20.12 -12.28
N MET A 53 18.62 -20.17 -12.32
CA MET A 53 17.85 -19.29 -13.21
C MET A 53 18.02 -17.82 -12.81
N VAL A 54 18.02 -17.49 -11.52
CA VAL A 54 18.25 -16.12 -11.03
C VAL A 54 19.67 -15.65 -11.32
N SER A 55 20.68 -16.48 -11.11
CA SER A 55 22.07 -16.08 -11.31
C SER A 55 22.37 -15.75 -12.78
N ARG A 56 21.66 -16.40 -13.71
CA ARG A 56 21.87 -16.23 -15.15
C ARG A 56 20.91 -15.23 -15.81
N TYR A 57 19.66 -15.14 -15.35
CA TYR A 57 18.61 -14.31 -15.95
C TYR A 57 18.12 -13.17 -15.03
N GLY A 58 18.62 -13.08 -13.81
CA GLY A 58 18.29 -12.05 -12.83
C GLY A 58 17.04 -12.35 -12.01
N ASP A 59 16.79 -11.52 -10.99
CA ASP A 59 15.62 -11.65 -10.10
C ASP A 59 14.28 -11.45 -10.84
N PHE A 60 14.34 -10.84 -12.03
CA PHE A 60 13.19 -10.62 -12.89
C PHE A 60 12.65 -11.88 -13.54
N VAL A 61 13.30 -13.03 -13.40
CA VAL A 61 12.77 -14.30 -13.89
C VAL A 61 11.77 -14.92 -12.91
N LEU A 62 11.85 -14.60 -11.61
CA LEU A 62 10.87 -15.07 -10.62
C LEU A 62 9.60 -14.24 -10.70
N TYR A 63 8.45 -14.90 -10.62
CA TYR A 63 7.15 -14.25 -10.52
C TYR A 63 7.02 -13.46 -9.21
N LYS A 64 7.63 -13.97 -8.12
CA LYS A 64 7.76 -13.28 -6.83
C LYS A 64 9.24 -13.05 -6.51
N PRO A 65 9.80 -11.86 -6.79
CA PRO A 65 11.16 -11.57 -6.38
C PRO A 65 11.25 -11.59 -4.84
N PRO A 66 12.29 -12.19 -4.25
CA PRO A 66 12.47 -12.18 -2.80
C PRO A 66 12.63 -10.72 -2.32
N VAL A 67 12.06 -10.43 -1.15
CA VAL A 67 12.24 -9.12 -0.50
C VAL A 67 13.71 -8.94 -0.12
N LYS A 68 14.45 -8.17 -0.93
CA LYS A 68 15.83 -7.79 -0.64
C LYS A 68 15.86 -6.50 0.16
N SER A 69 16.90 -6.30 0.96
CA SER A 69 17.12 -5.06 1.73
C SER A 69 17.10 -3.82 0.83
N THR A 70 17.58 -3.93 -0.41
CA THR A 70 17.58 -2.84 -1.40
C THR A 70 16.17 -2.43 -1.82
N THR A 71 15.22 -3.35 -1.90
CA THR A 71 13.82 -3.04 -2.24
C THR A 71 13.05 -2.48 -1.04
N TRP A 72 13.56 -2.60 0.19
CA TRP A 72 12.84 -2.20 1.40
C TRP A 72 12.42 -0.73 1.39
N LEU A 73 13.24 0.16 0.81
CA LEU A 73 12.90 1.57 0.65
C LEU A 73 11.65 1.80 -0.22
N LEU A 74 11.49 1.01 -1.30
CA LEU A 74 10.31 1.07 -2.15
C LEU A 74 9.05 0.57 -1.40
N TRP A 75 9.22 -0.40 -0.50
CA TRP A 75 8.12 -0.93 0.30
C TRP A 75 7.76 -0.03 1.49
N THR A 76 8.73 0.67 2.10
CA THR A 76 8.48 1.55 3.26
C THR A 76 8.11 2.97 2.87
N GLY A 77 8.49 3.44 1.68
CA GLY A 77 8.16 4.77 1.17
C GLY A 77 6.68 5.16 1.33
N PRO A 78 5.70 4.32 0.92
CA PRO A 78 4.28 4.63 1.08
C PRO A 78 3.87 4.86 2.54
N PHE A 79 4.39 4.05 3.48
CA PHE A 79 4.08 4.17 4.90
C PHE A 79 4.70 5.41 5.52
N VAL A 80 5.93 5.76 5.13
CA VAL A 80 6.61 6.99 5.58
C VAL A 80 5.83 8.23 5.14
N ILE A 81 5.43 8.29 3.87
CA ILE A 81 4.61 9.40 3.34
C ILE A 81 3.27 9.48 4.07
N MET A 82 2.61 8.34 4.32
CA MET A 82 1.37 8.28 5.07
C MET A 82 1.53 8.82 6.50
N LEU A 83 2.58 8.41 7.21
CA LEU A 83 2.87 8.88 8.57
C LEU A 83 3.13 10.39 8.61
N ILE A 84 3.87 10.92 7.64
CA ILE A 84 4.11 12.37 7.52
C ILE A 84 2.79 13.10 7.29
N GLY A 85 1.95 12.62 6.37
CA GLY A 85 0.64 13.22 6.08
C GLY A 85 -0.28 13.25 7.30
N VAL A 86 -0.39 12.13 8.02
CA VAL A 86 -1.17 12.05 9.27
C VAL A 86 -0.59 12.97 10.34
N GLY A 87 0.74 13.01 10.50
CA GLY A 87 1.40 13.90 11.46
C GLY A 87 1.10 15.37 11.21
N VAL A 88 1.21 15.82 9.95
CA VAL A 88 0.87 17.20 9.54
C VAL A 88 -0.59 17.50 9.82
N LEU A 89 -1.51 16.60 9.45
CA LEU A 89 -2.94 16.76 9.68
C LEU A 89 -3.25 16.96 11.18
N LEU A 90 -2.69 16.11 12.05
CA LEU A 90 -2.88 16.22 13.50
C LEU A 90 -2.31 17.53 14.07
N LEU A 91 -1.14 17.97 13.59
CA LEU A 91 -0.56 19.26 13.99
C LEU A 91 -1.44 20.45 13.60
N VAL A 92 -2.01 20.43 12.39
CA VAL A 92 -2.93 21.49 11.92
C VAL A 92 -4.20 21.51 12.77
N LEU A 93 -4.81 20.35 13.03
CA LEU A 93 -6.02 20.25 13.85
C LEU A 93 -5.76 20.73 15.30
N LYS A 94 -4.62 20.35 15.89
CA LYS A 94 -4.24 20.80 17.23
C LYS A 94 -4.04 22.31 17.28
N ARG A 95 -3.38 22.90 16.28
CA ARG A 95 -3.21 24.36 16.19
C ARG A 95 -4.54 25.09 16.06
N ARG A 96 -5.48 24.57 15.25
CA ARG A 96 -6.82 25.17 15.10
C ARG A 96 -7.61 25.20 16.40
N ARG A 97 -7.47 24.20 17.27
CA ARG A 97 -8.11 24.20 18.60
C ARG A 97 -7.48 25.18 19.59
N LEU A 98 -6.22 25.56 19.38
CA LEU A 98 -5.48 26.47 20.25
C LEU A 98 -5.62 27.95 19.82
N LEU A 99 -6.10 28.20 18.60
CA LEU A 99 -6.48 29.55 18.17
C LEU A 99 -7.76 29.95 18.91
N PRO A 100 -7.74 31.02 19.72
CA PRO A 100 -8.95 31.56 20.30
C PRO A 100 -9.90 31.94 19.18
N GLU A 101 -11.16 31.49 19.27
CA GLU A 101 -12.19 31.90 18.33
C GLU A 101 -12.28 33.43 18.39
N PRO A 102 -12.15 34.15 17.26
CA PRO A 102 -12.23 35.61 17.29
C PRO A 102 -13.58 36.02 17.89
N PRO A 103 -13.60 37.02 18.80
CA PRO A 103 -14.83 37.39 19.49
C PRO A 103 -15.92 37.73 18.48
N PRO A 104 -17.16 37.25 18.68
CA PRO A 104 -18.23 37.42 17.71
C PRO A 104 -18.51 38.90 17.49
N THR A 105 -18.69 39.27 16.22
CA THR A 105 -19.07 40.62 15.81
C THR A 105 -20.42 41.02 16.41
N PRO A 106 -20.70 42.32 16.63
CA PRO A 106 -21.95 42.78 17.22
C PRO A 106 -23.20 42.28 16.46
N GLU A 107 -23.13 42.14 15.14
CA GLU A 107 -24.21 41.56 14.33
C GLU A 107 -24.47 40.08 14.61
N GLN A 108 -23.40 39.29 14.82
CA GLN A 108 -23.50 37.87 15.17
C GLN A 108 -24.09 37.69 16.56
N GLN A 109 -23.73 38.56 17.51
CA GLN A 109 -24.29 38.55 18.86
C GLN A 109 -25.79 38.83 18.86
N ALA A 110 -26.24 39.82 18.07
CA ALA A 110 -27.66 40.13 17.93
C ALA A 110 -28.45 38.94 17.37
N ARG A 111 -27.92 38.25 16.34
CA ARG A 111 -28.55 37.04 15.79
C ARG A 111 -28.59 35.88 16.80
N LEU A 112 -27.52 35.68 17.57
CA LEU A 112 -27.47 34.63 18.58
C LEU A 112 -28.49 34.86 19.70
N GLN A 113 -28.68 36.10 20.14
CA GLN A 113 -29.69 36.47 21.13
C GLN A 113 -31.11 36.23 20.63
N VAL A 114 -31.40 36.53 19.36
CA VAL A 114 -32.69 36.23 18.74
C VAL A 114 -32.95 34.72 18.72
N LEU A 115 -31.94 33.92 18.35
CA LEU A 115 -32.06 32.45 18.34
C LEU A 115 -32.24 31.88 19.75
N LEU A 116 -31.47 32.36 20.74
CA LEU A 116 -31.63 31.96 22.15
C LEU A 116 -33.03 32.28 22.66
N LYS A 117 -33.52 33.50 22.43
CA LYS A 117 -34.86 33.93 22.83
C LYS A 117 -35.97 33.11 22.19
N ASN A 118 -35.79 32.67 20.94
CA ASN A 118 -36.77 31.85 20.23
C ASN A 118 -36.69 30.36 20.63
N SER A 119 -35.54 29.89 21.11
CA SER A 119 -35.33 28.52 21.59
C SER A 119 -35.71 28.29 23.05
N ILE A 120 -35.90 29.36 23.84
CA ILE A 120 -36.36 29.30 25.23
C ILE A 120 -37.89 29.26 25.23
N PRO A 121 -38.55 28.14 25.60
CA PRO A 121 -39.99 28.14 25.86
C PRO A 121 -40.30 29.05 27.06
N PRO A 122 -41.50 29.65 27.16
CA PRO A 122 -41.85 30.69 28.13
C PRO A 122 -41.82 30.28 29.62
N THR A 123 -41.33 29.09 29.97
CA THR A 123 -41.35 28.52 31.31
C THR A 123 -40.02 28.57 32.08
N SER A 124 -38.93 29.13 31.53
CA SER A 124 -37.69 29.36 32.30
C SER A 124 -37.56 30.82 32.74
N THR A 125 -38.45 31.29 33.60
CA THR A 125 -38.19 32.48 34.42
C THR A 125 -37.35 32.00 35.61
N PRO A 126 -36.08 32.39 35.78
CA PRO A 126 -35.39 32.13 37.04
C PRO A 126 -36.09 32.94 38.16
N PRO A 127 -36.26 32.39 39.37
CA PRO A 127 -36.83 33.15 40.47
C PRO A 127 -35.91 34.36 40.78
N PRO A 128 -36.48 35.48 41.25
CA PRO A 128 -35.68 36.62 41.67
C PRO A 128 -34.71 36.18 42.78
N SER A 129 -33.43 36.46 42.58
CA SER A 129 -32.43 36.42 43.64
C SER A 129 -32.83 37.50 44.66
N THR A 130 -33.12 37.06 45.88
CA THR A 130 -33.18 37.93 47.07
C THR A 130 -31.92 37.69 47.87
#